data_AF-A0A919HYY3-F1
#
_entry.id   AF-A0A919HYY3-F1
#
_cell.length_a   1.000
_cell.length_b   1.000
_cell.length_c   1.000
_cell.angle_alpha   90.00
_cell.angle_beta   90.00
_cell.angle_gamma   90.00
#
_symmetry.space_group_name_H-M   'P 1'
#
loop_
_entity.id
_entity.type
_entity.pdbx_description
1 polymer ?
#
loop_
_entity_poly.entity_id
_entity_poly.type
_entity_poly.pdbx_seq_one_letter_code
_entity_poly.pdbx_strand_id
1 'polypeptide(L)'
;MVLLPWTPPYDWAWMVGFLQARAVAGVERFDEGGYSRSFGVEGHRGLIHLAPDEEAQGLRVTLSRGCNRWRRSAMRELASCLI
;
A
#
# COMPACT_ATOMS: atom_id res chain seq x y z
N MET A 1 10.59 5.62 -0.60
CA MET A 1 9.24 6.10 -1.00
C MET A 1 9.15 6.07 -2.52
N VAL A 2 7.98 5.73 -3.07
CA VAL A 2 7.64 5.72 -4.51
C VAL A 2 6.25 6.33 -4.66
N LEU A 3 6.01 7.13 -5.69
CA LEU A 3 4.67 7.61 -6.04
C LEU A 3 4.08 6.69 -7.12
N LEU A 4 2.88 6.18 -6.87
CA LEU A 4 2.05 5.51 -7.86
C LEU A 4 1.00 6.50 -8.36
N PRO A 5 1.16 7.10 -9.55
CA PRO A 5 0.18 8.05 -10.06
C PRO A 5 -1.14 7.35 -10.38
N TRP A 6 -2.24 8.08 -10.19
CA TRP A 6 -3.56 7.73 -10.70
C TRP A 6 -4.04 8.80 -11.69
N THR A 7 -4.98 8.44 -12.54
CA THR A 7 -5.72 9.43 -13.34
C THR A 7 -7.03 9.73 -12.62
N PRO A 8 -7.29 10.99 -12.20
CA PRO A 8 -8.55 11.33 -11.57
C PRO A 8 -9.77 11.07 -12.46
N PRO A 9 -10.96 10.82 -11.87
CA PRO A 9 -11.19 10.71 -10.43
C PRO A 9 -10.80 9.32 -9.88
N TYR A 10 -10.06 9.29 -8.78
CA TYR A 10 -9.77 8.06 -8.02
C TYR A 10 -10.28 8.21 -6.59
N ASP A 11 -11.35 7.48 -6.26
CA ASP A 11 -11.99 7.57 -4.94
C ASP A 11 -11.21 6.75 -3.90
N TRP A 12 -10.24 7.38 -3.26
CA TRP A 12 -9.43 6.75 -2.22
C TRP A 12 -10.25 6.37 -0.99
N ALA A 13 -11.24 7.19 -0.60
CA ALA A 13 -12.06 6.92 0.58
C ALA A 13 -12.89 5.65 0.40
N TRP A 14 -13.47 5.47 -0.79
CA TRP A 14 -14.18 4.24 -1.15
C TRP A 14 -13.24 3.03 -1.16
N MET A 15 -12.04 3.17 -1.74
CA MET A 15 -11.04 2.10 -1.78
C MET A 15 -10.63 1.65 -0.37
N VAL A 16 -10.39 2.59 0.55
CA VAL A 16 -10.10 2.28 1.96
C VAL A 16 -11.25 1.53 2.61
N GLY A 17 -12.50 1.97 2.40
CA GLY A 17 -13.67 1.27 2.93
C GLY A 17 -13.80 -0.16 2.39
N PHE A 18 -13.53 -0.37 1.09
CA PHE A 18 -13.52 -1.69 0.46
C PHE A 18 -12.47 -2.63 1.09
N LEU A 19 -11.26 -2.13 1.34
CA LEU A 19 -10.16 -2.90 1.93
C LEU A 19 -10.38 -3.15 3.43
N GLN A 20 -10.85 -2.15 4.18
CA GLN A 20 -11.16 -2.29 5.62
C GLN A 20 -12.17 -3.40 5.88
N ALA A 21 -13.19 -3.54 5.02
CA ALA A 21 -14.20 -4.59 5.13
C ALA A 21 -13.62 -6.01 5.00
N ARG A 22 -12.39 -6.16 4.48
CA ARG A 22 -11.69 -7.43 4.23
C ARG A 22 -10.41 -7.56 5.05
N ALA A 23 -10.15 -6.60 5.94
CA ALA A 23 -8.89 -6.50 6.65
C ALA A 23 -8.63 -7.73 7.52
N VAL A 24 -7.43 -8.31 7.38
CA VAL A 24 -6.95 -9.39 8.22
C VAL A 24 -6.30 -8.82 9.48
N ALA A 25 -6.89 -9.12 10.64
CA ALA A 25 -6.40 -8.65 11.93
C ALA A 25 -4.93 -9.05 12.17
N GLY A 26 -4.11 -8.08 12.57
CA GLY A 26 -2.67 -8.28 12.80
C GLY A 26 -1.80 -8.30 11.54
N VAL A 27 -2.39 -8.32 10.35
CA VAL A 27 -1.67 -8.25 9.06
C VAL A 27 -1.82 -6.86 8.45
N GLU A 28 -3.02 -6.28 8.56
CA GLU A 28 -3.42 -5.02 7.96
C GLU A 28 -3.82 -4.00 9.02
N ARG A 29 -3.49 -2.74 8.77
CA ARG A 29 -3.81 -1.61 9.63
C ARG A 29 -4.26 -0.42 8.79
N PHE A 30 -5.29 0.25 9.26
CA PHE A 30 -5.80 1.48 8.68
C PHE A 30 -5.84 2.55 9.76
N ASP A 31 -5.30 3.73 9.46
CA ASP A 31 -5.35 4.90 10.32
C ASP A 31 -5.39 6.18 9.47
N GLU A 32 -5.35 7.35 10.11
CA GLU A 32 -5.36 8.66 9.43
C GLU A 32 -4.18 8.82 8.46
N GLY A 33 -3.08 8.11 8.68
CA GLY A 33 -1.91 8.10 7.79
C GLY A 33 -2.11 7.25 6.54
N GLY A 34 -3.14 6.41 6.49
CA GLY A 34 -3.49 5.58 5.35
C GLY A 34 -3.54 4.10 5.67
N TYR A 35 -3.10 3.27 4.73
CA TYR A 35 -3.17 1.82 4.80
C TYR A 35 -1.79 1.20 4.93
N SER A 36 -1.62 0.26 5.86
CA SER A 36 -0.39 -0.50 6.02
C SER A 36 -0.66 -1.99 6.03
N ARG A 37 0.24 -2.78 5.45
CA ARG A 37 0.21 -4.24 5.55
C ARG A 37 1.59 -4.84 5.64
N SER A 38 1.66 -6.02 6.26
CA SER A 38 2.82 -6.89 6.11
C SER A 38 2.83 -7.61 4.76
N PHE A 39 4.02 -7.89 4.24
CA PHE A 39 4.21 -8.69 3.03
C PHE A 39 5.40 -9.63 3.21
N GLY A 40 5.38 -10.74 2.47
CA GLY A 40 6.47 -11.70 2.38
C GLY A 40 6.85 -11.93 0.92
N VAL A 41 8.12 -11.75 0.55
CA VAL A 41 8.60 -11.98 -0.82
C VAL A 41 10.00 -12.55 -0.80
N GLU A 42 10.24 -13.67 -1.50
CA GLU A 42 11.57 -14.32 -1.58
C GLU A 42 12.22 -14.52 -0.20
N GLY A 43 11.45 -14.98 0.78
CA GLY A 43 11.91 -15.18 2.17
C GLY A 43 12.11 -13.90 3.00
N HIS A 44 11.88 -12.72 2.42
CA HIS A 44 11.97 -11.44 3.10
C HIS A 44 10.61 -10.95 3.56
N ARG A 45 10.56 -10.34 4.74
CA ARG A 45 9.34 -9.76 5.30
C ARG A 45 9.49 -8.27 5.50
N GLY A 46 8.43 -7.53 5.28
CA GLY A 46 8.42 -6.09 5.46
C GLY A 46 7.03 -5.53 5.65
N LEU A 47 6.99 -4.20 5.74
CA LEU A 47 5.75 -3.44 5.75
C LEU A 47 5.69 -2.56 4.51
N ILE A 48 4.52 -2.52 3.88
CA ILE A 48 4.13 -1.53 2.89
C ILE A 48 3.16 -0.57 3.57
N HIS A 49 3.34 0.72 3.34
CA HIS A 49 2.43 1.78 3.75
C HIS A 49 2.02 2.60 2.53
N LEU A 50 0.72 2.86 2.38
CA LEU A 50 0.09 3.65 1.33
C LEU A 50 -0.60 4.86 1.94
N ALA A 51 -0.26 6.04 1.45
CA ALA A 51 -0.93 7.29 1.78
C ALA A 51 -1.36 8.00 0.49
N PRO A 52 -2.60 8.52 0.40
CA PRO A 52 -3.01 9.33 -0.74
C PRO A 52 -2.24 10.65 -0.79
N ASP A 53 -1.97 11.13 -1.99
CA ASP A 53 -1.42 12.44 -2.28
C ASP A 53 -2.27 13.04 -3.41
N GLU A 54 -3.31 13.78 -3.02
CA GLU A 54 -4.27 14.42 -3.93
C GLU A 54 -3.59 15.45 -4.84
N GLU A 55 -2.61 16.20 -4.30
CA GLU A 55 -1.88 17.21 -5.06
C GLU A 55 -1.00 16.57 -6.13
N ALA A 56 -0.28 15.50 -5.77
CA ALA A 56 0.53 14.73 -6.72
C ALA A 56 -0.29 13.73 -7.56
N GLN A 57 -1.60 13.64 -7.34
CA GLN A 57 -2.52 12.71 -7.99
C GLN A 57 -2.01 11.26 -7.94
N GLY A 58 -1.69 10.76 -6.74
CA GLY A 58 -1.14 9.41 -6.61
C GLY A 58 -1.07 8.86 -5.19
N LEU A 59 -0.69 7.59 -5.09
CA LEU A 59 -0.42 6.90 -3.82
C LEU A 59 1.06 6.95 -3.50
N ARG A 60 1.39 7.55 -2.35
CA ARG A 60 2.73 7.48 -1.76
C ARG A 60 2.91 6.12 -1.10
N VAL A 61 3.80 5.33 -1.69
CA VAL A 61 4.18 4.01 -1.21
C VAL A 61 5.49 4.07 -0.45
N THR A 62 5.46 3.65 0.81
CA THR A 62 6.63 3.54 1.67
C THR A 62 6.87 2.09 2.06
N LEU A 63 8.13 1.66 1.98
CA LEU A 63 8.59 0.34 2.39
C LEU A 63 9.43 0.47 3.66
N SER A 64 9.40 -0.55 4.52
CA SER A 64 10.32 -0.64 5.65
C SER A 64 11.80 -0.55 5.18
N ARG A 65 12.67 0.02 6.02
CA ARG A 65 14.04 0.45 5.64
C ARG A 65 14.88 -0.66 4.97
N GLY A 66 14.69 -1.93 5.35
CA GLY A 66 15.41 -3.08 4.79
C GLY A 66 14.87 -3.62 3.46
N CYS A 67 13.69 -3.16 3.01
CA CYS A 67 12.97 -3.74 1.88
C CYS A 67 13.20 -3.04 0.54
N ASN A 68 14.05 -2.00 0.49
CA ASN A 68 14.33 -1.27 -0.75
C ASN A 68 14.88 -2.16 -1.87
N ARG A 69 15.67 -3.19 -1.52
CA ARG A 69 16.16 -4.22 -2.47
C ARG A 69 15.00 -4.95 -3.18
N TRP A 70 13.91 -5.19 -2.45
CA TRP A 70 12.75 -5.96 -2.90
C TRP A 70 11.61 -5.08 -3.41
N ARG A 71 11.88 -3.80 -3.64
CA ARG A 71 10.87 -2.81 -4.02
C ARG A 71 10.01 -3.27 -5.20
N ARG A 72 10.61 -3.75 -6.29
CA ARG A 72 9.83 -4.21 -7.45
C ARG A 72 8.89 -5.38 -7.12
N SER A 73 9.36 -6.36 -6.36
CA SER A 73 8.55 -7.51 -5.98
C SER A 73 7.45 -7.12 -4.98
N ALA A 74 7.75 -6.24 -4.03
CA ALA A 74 6.78 -5.67 -3.09
C ALA A 74 5.67 -4.89 -3.82
N MET A 75 5.99 -4.16 -4.89
CA MET A 75 4.98 -3.46 -5.69
C MET A 75 4.08 -4.42 -6.47
N ARG A 76 4.59 -5.58 -6.93
CA ARG A 76 3.76 -6.61 -7.58
C ARG A 76 2.80 -7.25 -6.58
N GLU A 77 3.27 -7.51 -5.36
CA GLU A 77 2.46 -8.05 -4.26
C GLU A 77 1.37 -7.06 -3.79
N LEU A 78 1.66 -5.75 -3.85
CA LEU A 78 0.64 -4.73 -3.61
C LEU A 78 -0.47 -4.81 -4.65
N ALA A 79 -0.12 -4.95 -5.92
CA ALA A 79 -1.08 -5.01 -7.02
C ALA A 79 -1.97 -6.26 -6.96
N SER A 80 -1.46 -7.41 -6.51
CA SER A 80 -2.23 -8.66 -6.41
C SER A 80 -3.23 -8.71 -5.26
N CYS A 81 -3.14 -7.81 -4.27
CA CYS A 81 -4.06 -7.76 -3.14
C CYS A 81 -5.17 -6.69 -3.29
N LEU A 82 -5.04 -5.81 -4.28
CA LEU A 82 -6.03 -4.76 -4.57
C LEU A 82 -7.08 -5.19 -5.61
N ILE A 83 -7.01 -6.43 -6.10
CA ILE A 83 -7.92 -7.11 -7.05
C ILE A 83 -8.23 -8.50 -6.52
#